data_AF-A0A9N8F158-F1
#
_entry.id   AF-A0A9N8F158-F1
#
_cell.length_a   1.000
_cell.length_b   1.000
_cell.length_c   1.000
_cell.angle_alpha   90.00
_cell.angle_beta   90.00
_cell.angle_gamma   90.00
#
_symmetry.space_group_name_H-M   'P 1'
#
loop_
_entity.id
_entity.type
_entity.pdbx_description
1 polymer ?
#
loop_
_entity_poly.entity_id
_entity_poly.type
_entity_poly.pdbx_seq_one_letter_code
_entity_poly.pdbx_strand_id
1 'polypeptide(L)'
;MIQPVVPFLLFLFLSISTLVQSQEADDEEEILQPLLLHTVYYEKDDCSSPVGLSTFVHDETLWIIGGHDNVTQQCSLELTCIIDGDGPFCQNELTGNVEQYEIRNQVAKDGRVFQCDQSNENVGQDDCRFLTDCYSSSVFPNCHFRMRSSGAIAQDPSLVRNDNAEGIAGLQHTAYLNLYEDAECKEMLGIDGLVAGGARVLAHTSESMTCREASSCLADSNGATCESFGGVTDETTTYNLKPSMGKAMLCDDLEDESTCAPVEPTCVQSTIFPSCYQRLVASSELLSNPEVYFTTTKEPMKSTTETDTPENEVEPDEEDEEEEPLANGASAAWLKMGGDFAGSVLFVLFSGYYFGW
;
A
#
# COMPACT_ATOMS: atom_id res chain seq x y z
N MET A 1 8.43 -34.12 90.35
CA MET A 1 9.14 -34.07 89.06
C MET A 1 8.10 -34.23 87.98
N ILE A 2 7.73 -33.12 87.34
CA ILE A 2 6.68 -33.07 86.32
C ILE A 2 7.40 -32.71 85.02
N GLN A 3 7.38 -33.62 84.05
CA GLN A 3 7.88 -33.40 82.70
C GLN A 3 6.89 -32.51 81.94
N PRO A 4 7.35 -31.53 81.15
CA PRO A 4 6.50 -30.84 80.20
C PRO A 4 6.42 -31.63 78.89
N VAL A 5 5.20 -31.89 78.45
CA VAL A 5 4.89 -32.31 77.07
C VAL A 5 4.68 -31.03 76.26
N VAL A 6 5.55 -30.77 75.29
CA VAL A 6 5.49 -29.67 74.32
C VAL A 6 5.30 -30.31 72.93
N PRO A 7 4.60 -29.63 71.99
CA PRO A 7 3.61 -30.25 71.13
C PRO A 7 4.17 -30.69 69.78
N PHE A 8 3.69 -31.84 69.33
CA PHE A 8 3.93 -32.40 68.00
C PHE A 8 2.82 -31.97 67.03
N LEU A 9 2.64 -30.66 66.82
CA LEU A 9 1.61 -30.12 65.93
C LEU A 9 2.09 -28.82 65.26
N LEU A 10 3.26 -28.86 64.61
CA LEU A 10 3.78 -27.72 63.86
C LEU A 10 4.67 -28.13 62.67
N PHE A 11 4.33 -29.24 62.00
CA PHE A 11 5.04 -29.72 60.81
C PHE A 11 4.11 -30.20 59.69
N LEU A 12 2.89 -29.68 59.62
CA LEU A 12 1.92 -30.03 58.58
C LEU A 12 1.22 -28.82 57.93
N PHE A 13 1.86 -27.64 58.01
CA PHE A 13 1.41 -26.41 57.33
C PHE A 13 2.54 -25.69 56.58
N LEU A 14 3.63 -26.39 56.26
CA LEU A 14 4.81 -25.82 55.57
C LEU A 14 5.16 -26.57 54.27
N SER A 15 4.16 -27.15 53.60
CA SER A 15 4.36 -27.93 52.36
C SER A 15 3.33 -27.63 51.27
N ILE A 16 2.49 -26.61 51.43
CA ILE A 16 1.53 -26.18 50.40
C ILE A 16 1.72 -24.68 50.14
N SER A 17 2.93 -24.28 49.78
CA SER A 17 3.21 -22.88 49.38
C SER A 17 4.12 -22.75 48.17
N THR A 18 4.40 -23.85 47.46
CA THR A 18 5.26 -23.83 46.27
C THR A 18 4.78 -24.87 45.26
N LEU A 19 3.56 -24.70 44.76
CA LEU A 19 3.20 -25.17 43.42
C LEU A 19 1.94 -24.44 42.90
N VAL A 20 1.89 -23.13 43.07
CA VAL A 20 1.25 -22.30 42.04
C VAL A 20 2.38 -22.04 41.05
N GLN A 21 2.62 -23.01 40.16
CA GLN A 21 3.20 -22.68 38.88
C GLN A 21 2.20 -21.71 38.27
N SER A 22 2.54 -20.42 38.34
CA SER A 22 2.06 -19.47 37.36
C SER A 22 2.34 -20.12 36.02
N GLN A 23 1.32 -20.71 35.40
CA GLN A 23 1.24 -20.68 33.95
C GLN A 23 1.16 -19.19 33.63
N GLU A 24 2.31 -18.53 33.61
CA GLU A 24 2.57 -17.55 32.58
C GLU A 24 2.27 -18.35 31.31
N ALA A 25 1.05 -18.18 30.81
CA ALA A 25 0.84 -18.40 29.41
C ALA A 25 1.93 -17.54 28.79
N ASP A 26 2.95 -18.19 28.24
CA ASP A 26 3.68 -17.64 27.13
C ASP A 26 2.57 -17.31 26.11
N ASP A 27 1.97 -16.13 26.27
CA ASP A 27 1.28 -15.43 25.22
C ASP A 27 2.41 -15.25 24.21
N GLU A 28 2.61 -16.27 23.38
CA GLU A 28 3.41 -16.16 22.17
C GLU A 28 2.83 -14.93 21.51
N GLU A 29 3.59 -13.83 21.62
CA GLU A 29 3.27 -12.56 21.04
C GLU A 29 3.28 -12.85 19.56
N GLU A 30 2.10 -13.22 19.04
CA GLU A 30 1.89 -13.50 17.64
C GLU A 30 2.37 -12.23 16.95
N ILE A 31 3.57 -12.33 16.37
CA ILE A 31 4.25 -11.20 15.74
C ILE A 31 3.32 -10.85 14.58
N LEU A 32 2.41 -9.91 14.83
CA LEU A 32 1.53 -9.34 13.84
C LEU A 32 2.47 -8.84 12.76
N GLN A 33 2.45 -9.52 11.62
CA GLN A 33 3.22 -9.09 10.47
C GLN A 33 2.93 -7.61 10.23
N PRO A 34 3.94 -6.80 9.85
CA PRO A 34 3.77 -5.37 9.67
C PRO A 34 2.59 -5.12 8.73
N LEU A 35 1.51 -4.58 9.29
CA LEU A 35 0.32 -4.28 8.54
C LEU A 35 0.53 -2.96 7.83
N LEU A 36 0.75 -3.02 6.52
CA LEU A 36 0.74 -1.83 5.68
C LEU A 36 -0.69 -1.33 5.49
N LEU A 37 -0.91 -0.10 5.93
CA LEU A 37 -2.17 0.60 5.80
C LEU A 37 -2.02 1.71 4.77
N HIS A 38 -3.07 1.88 3.98
CA HIS A 38 -3.19 2.90 2.96
C HIS A 38 -4.31 3.85 3.33
N THR A 39 -4.02 5.14 3.33
CA THR A 39 -5.06 6.16 3.32
C THR A 39 -5.42 6.46 1.88
N VAL A 40 -6.64 6.09 1.49
CA VAL A 40 -7.23 6.48 0.20
C VAL A 40 -7.87 7.84 0.39
N TYR A 41 -7.48 8.82 -0.41
CA TYR A 41 -8.07 10.16 -0.43
C TYR A 41 -9.12 10.29 -1.51
N TYR A 42 -10.11 11.13 -1.27
CA TYR A 42 -11.28 11.30 -2.13
C TYR A 42 -11.61 12.78 -2.26
N GLU A 43 -12.07 13.16 -3.46
CA GLU A 43 -12.54 14.51 -3.78
C GLU A 43 -13.90 14.82 -3.13
N LYS A 44 -14.71 13.79 -2.87
CA LYS A 44 -16.10 13.92 -2.41
C LYS A 44 -16.28 13.40 -1.00
N ASP A 45 -17.25 13.99 -0.30
CA ASP A 45 -17.62 13.70 1.08
C ASP A 45 -18.25 12.31 1.31
N ASP A 46 -18.74 11.68 0.24
CA ASP A 46 -19.24 10.31 0.25
C ASP A 46 -18.15 9.25 -0.01
N CYS A 47 -16.91 9.68 -0.25
CA CYS A 47 -15.78 8.84 -0.65
C CYS A 47 -16.09 7.98 -1.91
N SER A 48 -16.72 8.58 -2.92
CA SER A 48 -17.01 7.93 -4.21
C SER A 48 -16.02 8.25 -5.33
N SER A 49 -15.09 9.18 -5.13
CA SER A 49 -14.17 9.69 -6.15
C SER A 49 -12.73 9.70 -5.62
N PRO A 50 -12.03 8.55 -5.58
CA PRO A 50 -10.69 8.47 -5.03
C PRO A 50 -9.69 9.24 -5.89
N VAL A 51 -8.83 10.05 -5.28
CA VAL A 51 -7.81 10.84 -5.98
C VAL A 51 -6.39 10.37 -5.68
N GLY A 52 -6.22 9.43 -4.76
CA GLY A 52 -4.97 8.69 -4.63
C GLY A 52 -4.78 8.13 -3.24
N LEU A 53 -3.55 7.72 -2.98
CA LEU A 53 -3.14 6.93 -1.83
C LEU A 53 -1.88 7.49 -1.18
N SER A 54 -1.77 7.27 0.12
CA SER A 54 -0.51 7.30 0.86
C SER A 54 -0.43 6.07 1.78
N THR A 55 0.79 5.63 2.07
CA THR A 55 1.06 4.40 2.83
C THR A 55 1.67 4.73 4.18
N PHE A 56 1.26 3.99 5.21
CA PHE A 56 1.78 4.11 6.57
C PHE A 56 1.99 2.72 7.17
N VAL A 57 3.02 2.60 8.00
CA VAL A 57 3.21 1.43 8.85
C VAL A 57 2.45 1.63 10.16
N HIS A 58 1.91 0.53 10.68
CA HIS A 58 1.26 0.49 11.99
C HIS A 58 2.14 1.09 13.10
N ASP A 59 1.53 1.90 13.96
CA ASP A 59 2.12 2.51 15.17
C ASP A 59 3.21 3.56 14.93
N GLU A 60 3.40 3.97 13.67
CA GLU A 60 4.26 5.10 13.34
C GLU A 60 3.55 6.44 13.53
N THR A 61 4.33 7.40 14.03
CA THR A 61 3.97 8.81 14.05
C THR A 61 4.45 9.43 12.75
N LEU A 62 3.53 10.06 12.04
CA LEU A 62 3.82 10.76 10.80
C LEU A 62 3.69 12.26 10.99
N TRP A 63 4.67 12.99 10.49
CA TRP A 63 4.59 14.43 10.33
C TRP A 63 4.06 14.73 8.94
N ILE A 64 2.87 15.34 8.89
CA ILE A 64 2.27 15.77 7.63
C ILE A 64 2.35 17.28 7.52
N ILE A 65 2.76 17.73 6.35
CA ILE A 65 2.76 19.13 5.98
C ILE A 65 1.42 19.42 5.30
N GLY A 66 0.53 20.08 6.04
CA GLY A 66 -0.78 20.48 5.58
C GLY A 66 -0.77 21.77 4.78
N GLY A 67 -1.76 21.89 3.92
CA GLY A 67 -1.97 23.08 3.12
C GLY A 67 -3.36 23.06 2.49
N HIS A 68 -3.83 24.24 2.10
CA HIS A 68 -5.13 24.40 1.48
C HIS A 68 -4.97 25.01 0.10
N ASP A 69 -5.50 24.34 -0.92
CA ASP A 69 -5.62 24.93 -2.24
C ASP A 69 -6.84 25.86 -2.27
N ASN A 70 -6.57 27.15 -2.06
CA ASN A 70 -7.58 28.21 -2.13
C ASN A 70 -8.01 28.56 -3.57
N VAL A 71 -7.30 28.07 -4.59
CA VAL A 71 -7.50 28.48 -5.98
C VAL A 71 -8.45 27.53 -6.70
N THR A 72 -8.12 26.23 -6.75
CA THR A 72 -8.93 25.24 -7.48
C THR A 72 -9.82 24.42 -6.56
N GLN A 73 -9.51 24.38 -5.27
CA GLN A 73 -10.21 23.61 -4.25
C GLN A 73 -10.25 22.11 -4.56
N GLN A 74 -9.17 21.58 -5.15
CA GLN A 74 -9.08 20.18 -5.56
C GLN A 74 -8.27 19.35 -4.57
N CYS A 75 -8.85 18.28 -4.06
CA CYS A 75 -8.15 17.35 -3.20
C CYS A 75 -6.95 16.69 -3.90
N SER A 76 -7.05 16.42 -5.21
CA SER A 76 -5.93 15.87 -5.99
C SER A 76 -4.64 16.72 -5.95
N LEU A 77 -4.77 18.05 -5.85
CA LEU A 77 -3.61 18.92 -5.73
C LEU A 77 -3.06 18.95 -4.30
N GLU A 78 -3.95 18.99 -3.30
CA GLU A 78 -3.59 18.87 -1.88
C GLU A 78 -2.88 17.54 -1.58
N LEU A 79 -3.30 16.44 -2.21
CA LEU A 79 -2.64 15.13 -2.13
C LEU A 79 -1.17 15.16 -2.55
N THR A 80 -0.80 16.03 -3.48
CA THR A 80 0.61 16.14 -3.90
C THR A 80 1.49 16.57 -2.72
N CYS A 81 0.98 17.42 -1.83
CA CYS A 81 1.66 17.79 -0.58
C CYS A 81 1.62 16.72 0.51
N ILE A 82 0.62 15.84 0.51
CA ILE A 82 0.60 14.67 1.40
C ILE A 82 1.79 13.75 1.09
N ILE A 83 2.08 13.58 -0.20
CA ILE A 83 3.14 12.68 -0.67
C ILE A 83 4.52 13.34 -0.51
N ASP A 84 4.67 14.61 -0.89
CA ASP A 84 5.94 15.34 -0.85
C ASP A 84 5.75 16.76 -0.32
N GLY A 85 5.54 16.86 1.00
CA GLY A 85 5.27 18.14 1.68
C GLY A 85 6.40 19.16 1.62
N ASP A 86 7.64 18.69 1.60
CA ASP A 86 8.84 19.53 1.45
C ASP A 86 9.18 19.81 -0.03
N GLY A 87 8.45 19.18 -0.95
CA GLY A 87 8.67 19.28 -2.38
C GLY A 87 8.42 20.68 -2.94
N PRO A 88 9.10 21.04 -4.05
CA PRO A 88 8.94 22.36 -4.66
C PRO A 88 7.52 22.62 -5.14
N PHE A 89 6.76 21.59 -5.52
CA PHE A 89 5.34 21.76 -5.84
C PHE A 89 4.58 22.30 -4.64
N CYS A 90 4.72 21.66 -3.48
CA CYS A 90 3.98 22.03 -2.28
C CYS A 90 4.34 23.44 -1.80
N GLN A 91 5.64 23.77 -1.81
CA GLN A 91 6.14 25.05 -1.33
C GLN A 91 5.79 26.23 -2.24
N ASN A 92 5.55 26.00 -3.54
CA ASN A 92 5.32 27.07 -4.52
C ASN A 92 3.86 27.21 -4.97
N GLU A 93 3.12 26.10 -5.08
CA GLU A 93 1.78 26.08 -5.69
C GLU A 93 0.66 26.17 -4.64
N LEU A 94 0.84 25.64 -3.43
CA LEU A 94 -0.16 25.84 -2.37
C LEU A 94 -0.05 27.24 -1.77
N THR A 95 -1.08 28.04 -2.02
CA THR A 95 -1.21 29.37 -1.44
C THR A 95 -1.84 29.27 -0.05
N GLY A 96 -1.02 29.19 0.99
CA GLY A 96 -1.49 29.13 2.37
C GLY A 96 -0.37 29.07 3.40
N ASN A 97 -0.70 29.25 4.68
CA ASN A 97 0.22 28.91 5.75
C ASN A 97 0.40 27.39 5.72
N VAL A 98 1.54 26.94 5.21
CA VAL A 98 1.94 25.54 5.31
C VAL A 98 2.17 25.25 6.80
N GLU A 99 1.34 24.39 7.37
CA GLU A 99 1.39 24.03 8.79
C GLU A 99 1.79 22.56 8.93
N GLN A 100 2.64 22.25 9.91
CA GLN A 100 3.03 20.88 10.20
C GLN A 100 2.11 20.31 11.30
N TYR A 101 1.57 19.13 11.04
CA TYR A 101 0.69 18.42 11.96
C TYR A 101 1.25 17.03 12.26
N GLU A 102 1.13 16.61 13.50
CA GLU A 102 1.43 15.24 13.92
C GLU A 102 0.17 14.39 13.76
N ILE A 103 0.25 13.36 12.92
CA ILE A 103 -0.78 12.33 12.78
C ILE A 103 -0.21 11.00 13.24
N ARG A 104 -0.91 10.33 14.13
CA ARG A 104 -0.53 9.00 14.61
C ARG A 104 -1.60 7.98 14.28
N ASN A 105 -1.23 6.91 13.58
CA ASN A 105 -2.13 5.81 13.28
C ASN A 105 -1.81 4.62 14.21
N GLN A 106 -2.82 4.13 14.91
CA GLN A 106 -2.72 2.97 15.79
C GLN A 106 -3.60 1.84 15.26
N VAL A 107 -3.14 0.60 15.32
CA VAL A 107 -3.94 -0.57 14.97
C VAL A 107 -4.15 -1.39 16.23
N ALA A 108 -5.40 -1.57 16.62
CA ALA A 108 -5.73 -2.44 17.74
C ALA A 108 -5.51 -3.92 17.35
N LYS A 109 -5.36 -4.79 18.37
CA LYS A 109 -5.17 -6.24 18.18
C LYS A 109 -6.26 -6.92 17.34
N ASP A 110 -7.45 -6.34 17.26
CA ASP A 110 -8.56 -6.83 16.42
C ASP A 110 -8.58 -6.25 15.00
N GLY A 111 -7.50 -5.57 14.59
CA GLY A 111 -7.34 -4.96 13.27
C GLY A 111 -8.03 -3.61 13.09
N ARG A 112 -8.69 -3.07 14.12
CA ARG A 112 -9.31 -1.75 14.06
C ARG A 112 -8.25 -0.66 14.00
N VAL A 113 -8.41 0.27 13.06
CA VAL A 113 -7.48 1.40 12.87
C VAL A 113 -8.02 2.65 13.57
N PHE A 114 -7.18 3.29 14.36
CA PHE A 114 -7.43 4.55 15.04
C PHE A 114 -6.46 5.61 14.54
N GLN A 115 -6.93 6.83 14.35
CA GLN A 115 -6.07 7.97 14.02
C GLN A 115 -6.20 9.05 15.09
N CYS A 116 -5.06 9.48 15.61
CA CYS A 116 -4.92 10.60 16.52
C CYS A 116 -4.39 11.78 15.68
N ASP A 117 -5.14 12.86 15.61
CA ASP A 117 -4.84 14.01 14.75
C ASP A 117 -4.85 15.29 15.58
N GLN A 118 -3.67 15.85 15.81
CA GLN A 118 -3.49 17.04 16.65
C GLN A 118 -4.03 18.33 16.00
N SER A 119 -4.26 18.35 14.69
CA SER A 119 -4.83 19.53 14.02
C SER A 119 -6.23 19.90 14.56
N ASN A 120 -6.91 18.95 15.21
CA ASN A 120 -8.25 19.10 15.77
C ASN A 120 -8.29 19.34 17.29
N GLU A 121 -7.15 19.53 17.98
CA GLU A 121 -7.14 19.78 19.43
C GLU A 121 -8.02 20.98 19.82
N ASN A 122 -8.04 22.02 18.98
CA ASN A 122 -8.84 23.24 19.21
C ASN A 122 -10.36 23.02 19.13
N VAL A 123 -10.82 21.90 18.59
CA VAL A 123 -12.24 21.50 18.60
C VAL A 123 -12.55 20.43 19.65
N GLY A 124 -11.63 20.18 20.59
CA GLY A 124 -11.80 19.26 21.72
C GLY A 124 -11.72 17.78 21.35
N GLN A 125 -10.98 17.45 20.29
CA GLN A 125 -10.70 16.06 19.91
C GLN A 125 -9.35 15.63 20.51
N ASP A 126 -9.33 15.33 21.80
CA ASP A 126 -8.12 14.81 22.49
C ASP A 126 -7.93 13.30 22.29
N ASP A 127 -8.93 12.60 21.71
CA ASP A 127 -8.97 11.14 21.59
C ASP A 127 -8.84 10.64 20.14
N CYS A 128 -8.03 9.59 19.96
CA CYS A 128 -7.88 8.89 18.68
C CYS A 128 -9.24 8.36 18.19
N ARG A 129 -9.54 8.59 16.91
CA ARG A 129 -10.82 8.20 16.31
C ARG A 129 -10.72 6.87 15.60
N PHE A 130 -11.69 6.00 15.85
CA PHE A 130 -11.84 4.76 15.09
C PHE A 130 -12.26 5.09 13.66
N LEU A 131 -11.49 4.62 12.67
CA LEU A 131 -11.65 4.93 11.26
C LEU A 131 -12.39 3.81 10.51
N THR A 132 -13.71 3.97 10.36
CA THR A 132 -14.57 3.03 9.62
C THR A 132 -15.33 3.66 8.47
N ASP A 133 -15.63 4.96 8.58
CA ASP A 133 -16.42 5.71 7.60
C ASP A 133 -15.55 6.55 6.67
N CYS A 134 -16.18 7.43 5.89
CA CYS A 134 -15.51 8.52 5.17
C CYS A 134 -15.29 9.69 6.12
N TYR A 135 -14.05 10.17 6.23
CA TYR A 135 -13.70 11.28 7.13
C TYR A 135 -13.22 12.48 6.31
N SER A 136 -13.63 13.69 6.70
CA SER A 136 -13.01 14.91 6.18
C SER A 136 -11.63 15.08 6.83
N SER A 137 -10.62 15.42 6.03
CA SER A 137 -9.29 15.76 6.54
C SER A 137 -9.30 17.20 7.06
N SER A 138 -8.86 17.39 8.30
CA SER A 138 -8.61 18.73 8.86
C SER A 138 -7.31 19.34 8.37
N VAL A 139 -6.36 18.52 7.94
CA VAL A 139 -5.06 18.94 7.39
C VAL A 139 -5.20 19.39 5.93
N PHE A 140 -6.09 18.75 5.18
CA PHE A 140 -6.38 19.04 3.77
C PHE A 140 -7.89 19.25 3.60
N PRO A 141 -8.40 20.47 3.79
CA PRO A 141 -9.84 20.72 3.95
C PRO A 141 -10.71 20.30 2.75
N ASN A 142 -10.14 20.19 1.55
CA ASN A 142 -10.87 19.72 0.37
C ASN A 142 -10.88 18.20 0.26
N CYS A 143 -10.08 17.51 1.07
CA CYS A 143 -9.93 16.07 1.02
C CYS A 143 -10.81 15.33 2.03
N HIS A 144 -11.27 14.17 1.58
CA HIS A 144 -11.85 13.15 2.43
C HIS A 144 -11.00 11.90 2.35
N PHE A 145 -11.07 11.01 3.35
CA PHE A 145 -10.24 9.82 3.35
C PHE A 145 -10.87 8.61 4.02
N ARG A 146 -10.32 7.44 3.67
CA ARG A 146 -10.57 6.15 4.32
C ARG A 146 -9.28 5.36 4.41
N MET A 147 -9.09 4.64 5.50
CA MET A 147 -7.97 3.71 5.63
C MET A 147 -8.35 2.29 5.14
N ARG A 148 -7.41 1.63 4.46
CA ARG A 148 -7.54 0.28 3.91
C ARG A 148 -6.21 -0.45 4.06
N SER A 149 -6.21 -1.74 4.37
CA SER A 149 -4.96 -2.53 4.30
C SER A 149 -4.59 -2.84 2.83
N SER A 150 -3.30 -3.12 2.56
CA SER A 150 -2.87 -3.61 1.22
C SER A 150 -3.75 -4.76 0.76
N GLY A 151 -4.02 -5.72 1.65
CA GLY A 151 -4.84 -6.89 1.36
C GLY A 151 -6.30 -6.55 1.03
N ALA A 152 -6.88 -5.48 1.59
CA ALA A 152 -8.23 -5.05 1.23
C ALA A 152 -8.28 -4.45 -0.18
N ILE A 153 -7.32 -3.58 -0.52
CA ILE A 153 -7.21 -3.00 -1.87
C ILE A 153 -6.93 -4.09 -2.91
N ALA A 154 -6.06 -5.04 -2.58
CA ALA A 154 -5.70 -6.11 -3.51
C ALA A 154 -6.82 -7.16 -3.71
N GLN A 155 -7.78 -7.21 -2.81
CA GLN A 155 -8.99 -8.04 -2.94
C GLN A 155 -10.10 -7.34 -3.70
N ASP A 156 -10.21 -6.03 -3.54
CA ASP A 156 -11.17 -5.19 -4.25
C ASP A 156 -10.48 -3.93 -4.78
N PRO A 157 -9.81 -4.01 -5.95
CA PRO A 157 -9.14 -2.85 -6.54
C PRO A 157 -10.09 -1.72 -6.90
N SER A 158 -11.41 -1.99 -6.98
CA SER A 158 -12.40 -0.94 -7.26
C SER A 158 -12.48 0.10 -6.14
N LEU A 159 -11.98 -0.22 -4.93
CA LEU A 159 -11.87 0.72 -3.81
C LEU A 159 -11.03 1.96 -4.11
N VAL A 160 -10.15 1.89 -5.10
CA VAL A 160 -9.26 2.99 -5.51
C VAL A 160 -9.50 3.42 -6.96
N ARG A 161 -10.54 2.88 -7.61
CA ARG A 161 -10.88 3.22 -8.99
C ARG A 161 -11.44 4.63 -9.07
N ASN A 162 -10.87 5.44 -9.96
CA ASN A 162 -11.39 6.75 -10.29
C ASN A 162 -11.77 6.79 -11.78
N ASP A 163 -13.06 6.96 -12.06
CA ASP A 163 -13.57 7.13 -13.43
C ASP A 163 -13.88 8.62 -13.75
N ASN A 164 -13.60 9.55 -12.82
CA ASN A 164 -13.80 10.98 -13.00
C ASN A 164 -12.59 11.64 -13.68
N ALA A 165 -12.79 12.09 -14.92
CA ALA A 165 -11.76 12.75 -15.72
C ALA A 165 -11.16 14.01 -15.08
N GLU A 166 -11.95 14.79 -14.33
CA GLU A 166 -11.44 16.01 -13.66
C GLU A 166 -10.51 15.65 -12.51
N GLY A 167 -10.89 14.67 -11.69
CA GLY A 167 -10.05 14.18 -10.61
C GLY A 167 -8.75 13.55 -11.14
N ILE A 168 -8.81 12.82 -12.25
CA ILE A 168 -7.62 12.23 -12.89
C ILE A 168 -6.66 13.31 -13.40
N ALA A 169 -7.17 14.43 -13.93
CA ALA A 169 -6.33 15.51 -14.46
C ALA A 169 -5.43 16.13 -13.38
N GLY A 170 -5.92 16.25 -12.14
CA GLY A 170 -5.13 16.73 -11.00
C GLY A 170 -3.99 15.79 -10.58
N LEU A 171 -3.95 14.56 -11.09
CA LEU A 171 -2.96 13.54 -10.75
C LEU A 171 -1.80 13.43 -11.73
N GLN A 172 -1.72 14.35 -12.68
CA GLN A 172 -0.64 14.39 -13.66
C GLN A 172 0.74 14.63 -13.03
N HIS A 173 0.80 15.09 -11.78
CA HIS A 173 2.02 15.37 -11.03
C HIS A 173 2.45 14.23 -10.11
N THR A 174 1.71 13.11 -10.06
CA THR A 174 2.03 12.02 -9.15
C THR A 174 2.21 10.70 -9.90
N ALA A 175 3.12 9.90 -9.38
CA ALA A 175 3.35 8.53 -9.77
C ALA A 175 3.42 7.65 -8.52
N TYR A 176 3.31 6.34 -8.71
CA TYR A 176 3.42 5.37 -7.64
C TYR A 176 4.49 4.34 -7.95
N LEU A 177 5.32 4.05 -6.96
CA LEU A 177 6.21 2.89 -6.94
C LEU A 177 5.51 1.77 -6.19
N ASN A 178 5.03 0.76 -6.91
CA ASN A 178 4.42 -0.43 -6.32
C ASN A 178 5.48 -1.51 -6.14
N LEU A 179 5.53 -2.14 -4.96
CA LEU A 179 6.35 -3.31 -4.66
C LEU A 179 5.51 -4.59 -4.64
N TYR A 180 6.08 -5.66 -5.16
CA TYR A 180 5.47 -6.97 -5.30
C TYR A 180 6.43 -8.06 -4.82
N GLU A 181 5.87 -9.14 -4.27
CA GLU A 181 6.63 -10.31 -3.83
C GLU A 181 7.13 -11.17 -5.01
N ASP A 182 6.42 -11.16 -6.14
CA ASP A 182 6.65 -12.09 -7.25
C ASP A 182 7.01 -11.41 -8.59
N ALA A 183 7.68 -12.17 -9.45
CA ALA A 183 8.18 -11.72 -10.75
C ALA A 183 7.08 -11.40 -11.79
N GLU A 184 5.84 -11.83 -11.54
CA GLU A 184 4.68 -11.51 -12.38
C GLU A 184 3.96 -10.25 -11.89
N CYS A 185 4.36 -9.72 -10.71
CA CYS A 185 3.74 -8.61 -10.00
C CYS A 185 2.24 -8.87 -9.73
N LYS A 186 1.95 -10.00 -9.09
CA LYS A 186 0.58 -10.46 -8.74
C LYS A 186 0.30 -10.44 -7.24
N GLU A 187 1.29 -10.20 -6.40
CA GLU A 187 1.13 -10.04 -4.95
C GLU A 187 1.73 -8.70 -4.53
N MET A 188 0.91 -7.65 -4.53
CA MET A 188 1.30 -6.30 -4.11
C MET A 188 1.49 -6.25 -2.59
N LEU A 189 2.64 -5.75 -2.15
CA LEU A 189 2.99 -5.61 -0.73
C LEU A 189 2.89 -4.15 -0.27
N GLY A 190 3.51 -3.25 -1.04
CA GLY A 190 3.64 -1.83 -0.68
C GLY A 190 3.51 -0.91 -1.89
N ILE A 191 3.22 0.35 -1.63
CA ILE A 191 3.12 1.42 -2.62
C ILE A 191 3.67 2.69 -1.99
N ASP A 192 4.45 3.46 -2.73
CA ASP A 192 4.88 4.80 -2.31
C ASP A 192 4.56 5.82 -3.37
N GLY A 193 4.10 6.98 -2.93
CA GLY A 193 3.80 8.10 -3.80
C GLY A 193 5.08 8.82 -4.19
N LEU A 194 5.11 9.32 -5.42
CA LEU A 194 6.21 10.12 -5.93
C LEU A 194 5.64 11.36 -6.61
N VAL A 195 6.24 12.52 -6.35
CA VAL A 195 5.80 13.81 -6.90
C VAL A 195 6.75 14.28 -7.98
N ALA A 196 6.18 14.73 -9.09
CA ALA A 196 6.91 15.23 -10.22
C ALA A 196 7.42 16.66 -9.99
N GLY A 197 8.58 16.97 -10.55
CA GLY A 197 9.32 18.22 -10.28
C GLY A 197 10.16 18.18 -9.01
N GLY A 198 10.09 17.08 -8.24
CA GLY A 198 10.95 16.79 -7.10
C GLY A 198 11.90 15.61 -7.38
N ALA A 199 12.92 15.50 -6.53
CA ALA A 199 13.80 14.35 -6.46
C ALA A 199 13.43 13.51 -5.23
N ARG A 200 12.91 12.30 -5.43
CA ARG A 200 12.68 11.36 -4.32
C ARG A 200 13.92 10.52 -4.11
N VAL A 201 14.52 10.60 -2.93
CA VAL A 201 15.66 9.75 -2.55
C VAL A 201 15.14 8.56 -1.75
N LEU A 202 15.34 7.35 -2.26
CA LEU A 202 15.02 6.10 -1.55
C LEU A 202 16.31 5.40 -1.13
N ALA A 203 16.37 4.99 0.14
CA ALA A 203 17.48 4.22 0.68
C ALA A 203 17.31 2.73 0.37
N HIS A 204 18.43 2.05 0.11
CA HIS A 204 18.43 0.63 -0.25
C HIS A 204 18.28 -0.26 0.98
N THR A 205 17.64 -1.41 0.84
CA THR A 205 17.59 -2.43 1.90
C THR A 205 18.64 -3.53 1.68
N SER A 206 18.98 -4.26 2.73
CA SER A 206 19.88 -5.42 2.64
C SER A 206 19.26 -6.56 1.80
N GLU A 207 20.10 -7.31 1.07
CA GLU A 207 19.68 -8.52 0.34
C GLU A 207 19.16 -9.64 1.26
N SER A 208 19.44 -9.57 2.56
CA SER A 208 18.96 -10.54 3.54
C SER A 208 17.51 -10.34 3.95
N MET A 209 16.91 -9.19 3.64
CA MET A 209 15.52 -8.89 3.99
C MET A 209 14.56 -9.52 2.99
N THR A 210 13.45 -10.07 3.48
CA THR A 210 12.32 -10.48 2.63
C THR A 210 11.66 -9.25 2.01
N CYS A 211 10.92 -9.43 0.90
CA CYS A 211 10.28 -8.28 0.26
C CYS A 211 9.24 -7.62 1.17
N ARG A 212 8.52 -8.42 1.96
CA ARG A 212 7.58 -7.94 2.97
C ARG A 212 8.26 -7.06 4.02
N GLU A 213 9.42 -7.46 4.54
CA GLU A 213 10.19 -6.63 5.48
C GLU A 213 10.69 -5.35 4.81
N ALA A 214 11.25 -5.45 3.60
CA ALA A 214 11.71 -4.31 2.82
C ALA A 214 10.59 -3.30 2.51
N SER A 215 9.36 -3.76 2.31
CA SER A 215 8.20 -2.89 2.05
C SER A 215 7.84 -1.98 3.23
N SER A 216 8.24 -2.33 4.46
CA SER A 216 8.09 -1.44 5.61
C SER A 216 9.05 -0.25 5.56
N CYS A 217 10.29 -0.48 5.09
CA CYS A 217 11.28 0.57 4.86
C CYS A 217 10.94 1.52 3.70
N LEU A 218 10.08 1.09 2.77
CA LEU A 218 9.55 1.97 1.74
C LEU A 218 8.62 3.04 2.34
N ALA A 219 7.83 2.68 3.35
CA ALA A 219 6.89 3.60 3.99
C ALA A 219 7.61 4.57 4.96
N ASP A 220 8.51 4.06 5.79
CA ASP A 220 9.40 4.88 6.62
C ASP A 220 10.78 4.22 6.75
N SER A 221 11.76 4.79 6.05
CA SER A 221 13.14 4.29 6.06
C SER A 221 13.85 4.46 7.40
N ASN A 222 13.34 5.34 8.27
CA ASN A 222 13.86 5.59 9.62
C ASN A 222 12.91 5.07 10.71
N GLY A 223 11.84 4.36 10.31
CA GLY A 223 10.84 3.84 11.22
C GLY A 223 11.38 2.69 12.05
N ALA A 224 10.92 2.58 13.30
CA ALA A 224 11.34 1.51 14.22
C ALA A 224 11.08 0.11 13.63
N THR A 225 10.03 -0.04 12.83
CA THR A 225 9.71 -1.29 12.12
C THR A 225 10.80 -1.63 11.10
N CYS A 226 11.18 -0.68 10.24
CA CYS A 226 12.26 -0.87 9.28
C CYS A 226 13.60 -1.20 9.98
N GLU A 227 13.95 -0.47 11.04
CA GLU A 227 15.15 -0.72 11.84
C GLU A 227 15.17 -2.13 12.44
N SER A 228 14.02 -2.63 12.90
CA SER A 228 13.90 -3.97 13.49
C SER A 228 14.20 -5.11 12.51
N PHE A 229 14.01 -4.88 11.20
CA PHE A 229 14.32 -5.83 10.14
C PHE A 229 15.74 -5.69 9.57
N GLY A 230 16.57 -4.83 10.15
CA GLY A 230 17.95 -4.59 9.73
C GLY A 230 18.18 -3.21 9.10
N GLY A 231 17.12 -2.42 8.90
CA GLY A 231 17.19 -1.05 8.42
C GLY A 231 17.57 -0.91 6.94
N VAL A 232 17.90 0.32 6.57
CA VAL A 232 18.42 0.67 5.25
C VAL A 232 19.94 0.78 5.25
N THR A 233 20.55 0.68 4.07
CA THR A 233 21.97 0.91 3.85
C THR A 233 22.25 2.38 3.54
N ASP A 234 23.53 2.77 3.50
CA ASP A 234 23.93 4.12 3.08
C ASP A 234 23.74 4.36 1.57
N GLU A 235 23.49 3.30 0.78
CA GLU A 235 23.23 3.43 -0.66
C GLU A 235 21.82 3.98 -0.90
N THR A 236 21.73 4.93 -1.84
CA THR A 236 20.47 5.59 -2.18
C THR A 236 20.26 5.63 -3.69
N THR A 237 19.00 5.70 -4.11
CA THR A 237 18.61 5.96 -5.49
C THR A 237 17.65 7.12 -5.55
N THR A 238 17.92 8.04 -6.46
CA THR A 238 17.08 9.21 -6.69
C THR A 238 16.17 8.98 -7.88
N TYR A 239 14.87 9.13 -7.67
CA TYR A 239 13.87 9.21 -8.72
C TYR A 239 13.60 10.68 -9.05
N ASN A 240 13.98 11.09 -10.24
CA ASN A 240 13.70 12.39 -10.80
C ASN A 240 12.50 12.27 -11.74
N LEU A 241 11.32 12.65 -11.25
CA LEU A 241 10.08 12.52 -12.00
C LEU A 241 9.68 13.81 -12.67
N LYS A 242 9.14 13.70 -13.88
CA LYS A 242 8.53 14.81 -14.59
C LYS A 242 7.10 14.46 -15.00
N PRO A 243 6.14 15.40 -14.91
CA PRO A 243 4.79 15.13 -15.36
C PRO A 243 4.78 14.97 -16.88
N SER A 244 4.06 13.96 -17.37
CA SER A 244 3.74 13.80 -18.79
C SER A 244 2.34 13.22 -18.89
N MET A 245 1.58 13.64 -19.91
CA MET A 245 0.15 13.35 -20.09
C MET A 245 -0.21 11.87 -19.88
N GLY A 246 -0.52 11.49 -18.63
CA GLY A 246 -0.87 10.13 -18.24
C GLY A 246 0.29 9.13 -18.18
N LYS A 247 1.56 9.57 -18.17
CA LYS A 247 2.74 8.70 -18.09
C LYS A 247 3.76 9.20 -17.07
N ALA A 248 4.38 8.28 -16.35
CA ALA A 248 5.54 8.58 -15.52
C ALA A 248 6.78 8.74 -16.42
N MET A 249 7.51 9.84 -16.25
CA MET A 249 8.78 10.08 -16.94
C MET A 249 9.90 10.09 -15.92
N LEU A 250 10.93 9.29 -16.12
CA LEU A 250 12.17 9.38 -15.35
C LEU A 250 13.22 10.13 -16.15
N CYS A 251 13.87 11.07 -15.48
CA CYS A 251 14.91 11.90 -16.06
C CYS A 251 16.23 11.64 -15.33
N ASP A 252 17.36 11.65 -16.04
CA ASP A 252 18.65 11.65 -15.36
C ASP A 252 18.90 13.02 -14.70
N ASP A 253 18.43 14.10 -15.33
CA ASP A 253 18.49 15.47 -14.86
C ASP A 253 17.13 16.17 -15.01
N LEU A 254 16.59 16.74 -13.93
CA LEU A 254 15.32 17.47 -13.95
C LEU A 254 15.40 18.77 -14.77
N GLU A 255 16.58 19.34 -14.94
CA GLU A 255 16.81 20.57 -15.71
C GLU A 255 16.91 20.32 -17.24
N ASP A 256 17.23 19.09 -17.66
CA ASP A 256 17.37 18.70 -19.07
C ASP A 256 16.30 17.69 -19.50
N GLU A 257 15.22 18.20 -20.13
CA GLU A 257 14.10 17.38 -20.59
C GLU A 257 14.49 16.29 -21.59
N SER A 258 15.62 16.46 -22.28
CA SER A 258 16.07 15.47 -23.27
C SER A 258 16.55 14.17 -22.63
N THR A 259 16.82 14.19 -21.32
CA THR A 259 17.17 12.99 -20.53
C THR A 259 15.94 12.21 -20.06
N CYS A 260 14.73 12.76 -20.21
CA CYS A 260 13.51 12.14 -19.72
C CYS A 260 13.03 11.03 -20.67
N ALA A 261 12.83 9.83 -20.12
CA ALA A 261 12.25 8.69 -20.83
C ALA A 261 10.93 8.27 -20.18
N PRO A 262 9.91 7.89 -20.98
CA PRO A 262 8.69 7.30 -20.42
C PRO A 262 9.03 5.96 -19.77
N VAL A 263 8.47 5.75 -18.59
CA VAL A 263 8.56 4.47 -17.89
C VAL A 263 7.38 3.62 -18.31
N GLU A 264 7.68 2.51 -18.96
CA GLU A 264 6.68 1.47 -19.19
C GLU A 264 6.45 0.74 -17.86
N PRO A 265 5.19 0.48 -17.45
CA PRO A 265 4.85 -0.11 -16.15
C PRO A 265 5.12 -1.62 -16.12
N THR A 266 6.31 -2.03 -16.54
CA THR A 266 6.78 -3.41 -16.58
C THR A 266 7.21 -3.88 -15.20
N CYS A 267 6.91 -5.14 -14.89
CA CYS A 267 7.39 -5.79 -13.67
C CYS A 267 8.89 -6.05 -13.79
N VAL A 268 9.69 -5.44 -12.92
CA VAL A 268 11.14 -5.60 -12.92
C VAL A 268 11.63 -5.88 -11.50
N GLN A 269 12.72 -6.61 -11.35
CA GLN A 269 13.35 -6.77 -10.04
C GLN A 269 13.82 -5.40 -9.54
N SER A 270 13.52 -5.06 -8.29
CA SER A 270 13.95 -3.80 -7.70
C SER A 270 15.44 -3.84 -7.41
N THR A 271 16.16 -2.77 -7.77
CA THR A 271 17.56 -2.59 -7.39
C THR A 271 17.71 -1.96 -6.01
N ILE A 272 16.64 -1.36 -5.47
CA ILE A 272 16.61 -0.65 -4.18
C ILE A 272 16.18 -1.60 -3.06
N PHE A 273 15.24 -2.50 -3.40
CA PHE A 273 14.73 -3.55 -2.53
C PHE A 273 15.01 -4.90 -3.20
N PRO A 274 16.23 -5.46 -3.11
CA PRO A 274 16.69 -6.56 -3.99
C PRO A 274 15.82 -7.82 -3.95
N SER A 275 15.09 -8.04 -2.86
CA SER A 275 14.16 -9.16 -2.68
C SER A 275 12.77 -8.93 -3.30
N CYS A 276 12.49 -7.72 -3.80
CA CYS A 276 11.21 -7.32 -4.36
C CYS A 276 11.23 -7.20 -5.89
N TYR A 277 10.04 -7.25 -6.46
CA TYR A 277 9.74 -6.73 -7.79
C TYR A 277 9.01 -5.40 -7.69
N GLN A 278 9.13 -4.55 -8.69
CA GLN A 278 8.51 -3.24 -8.69
C GLN A 278 7.90 -2.87 -10.04
N ARG A 279 6.90 -1.98 -9.98
CA ARG A 279 6.38 -1.22 -11.12
C ARG A 279 6.31 0.26 -10.73
N LEU A 280 6.76 1.12 -11.62
CA LEU A 280 6.52 2.56 -11.52
C LEU A 280 5.43 2.93 -12.52
N VAL A 281 4.37 3.59 -12.05
CA VAL A 281 3.17 3.88 -12.83
C VAL A 281 2.65 5.28 -12.51
N ALA A 282 2.12 5.98 -13.51
CA ALA A 282 1.45 7.27 -13.27
C ALA A 282 0.19 7.07 -12.42
N SER A 283 -0.10 7.97 -11.49
CA SER A 283 -1.29 7.88 -10.64
C SER A 283 -2.59 7.83 -11.44
N SER A 284 -2.66 8.61 -12.52
CA SER A 284 -3.79 8.61 -13.45
C SER A 284 -4.03 7.24 -14.10
N GLU A 285 -2.97 6.52 -14.49
CA GLU A 285 -3.05 5.19 -15.09
C GLU A 285 -3.46 4.15 -14.03
N LEU A 286 -2.84 4.20 -12.85
CA LEU A 286 -3.13 3.29 -11.74
C LEU A 286 -4.58 3.39 -11.27
N LEU A 287 -5.10 4.60 -11.02
CA LEU A 287 -6.46 4.77 -10.52
C LEU A 287 -7.52 4.55 -11.61
N SER A 288 -7.19 4.71 -12.89
CA SER A 288 -8.11 4.38 -13.99
C SER A 288 -8.24 2.87 -14.21
N ASN A 289 -7.22 2.09 -13.86
CA ASN A 289 -7.17 0.64 -14.08
C ASN A 289 -6.49 -0.13 -12.93
N PRO A 290 -7.01 -0.02 -11.70
CA PRO A 290 -6.35 -0.55 -10.50
C PRO A 290 -6.24 -2.08 -10.52
N GLU A 291 -7.11 -2.77 -11.23
CA GLU A 291 -7.09 -4.23 -11.36
C GLU A 291 -5.83 -4.75 -12.04
N VAL A 292 -5.07 -3.93 -12.77
CA VAL A 292 -3.78 -4.32 -13.36
C VAL A 292 -2.63 -4.29 -12.33
N TYR A 293 -2.78 -3.48 -11.28
CA TYR A 293 -1.71 -3.16 -10.34
C TYR A 293 -1.94 -3.71 -8.93
N PHE A 294 -3.19 -4.02 -8.59
CA PHE A 294 -3.57 -4.58 -7.28
C PHE A 294 -4.15 -5.99 -7.40
N THR A 295 -3.81 -6.76 -8.45
CA THR A 295 -4.25 -8.16 -8.51
C THR A 295 -3.77 -8.92 -7.28
N THR A 296 -4.59 -9.84 -6.80
CA THR A 296 -4.14 -10.98 -6.01
C THR A 296 -4.44 -12.26 -6.78
N THR A 297 -3.46 -13.12 -6.99
CA THR A 297 -3.71 -14.53 -7.31
C THR A 297 -4.25 -15.21 -6.05
N LYS A 298 -5.48 -14.89 -5.67
CA LYS A 298 -6.23 -15.77 -4.78
C LYS A 298 -6.56 -17.03 -5.57
N GLU A 299 -5.70 -18.04 -5.49
CA GLU A 299 -6.30 -19.37 -5.33
C GLU A 299 -7.17 -19.25 -4.07
N PRO A 300 -8.48 -19.50 -4.16
CA PRO A 300 -9.31 -19.49 -2.97
C PRO A 300 -8.67 -20.47 -2.00
N MET A 301 -8.22 -19.98 -0.83
CA MET A 301 -7.86 -20.84 0.29
C MET A 301 -9.06 -21.76 0.50
N LYS A 302 -8.95 -22.98 -0.01
CA LYS A 302 -9.96 -24.02 0.15
C LYS A 302 -9.89 -24.29 1.65
N SER A 303 -10.81 -23.69 2.40
CA SER A 303 -10.98 -23.97 3.80
C SER A 303 -11.36 -25.45 3.88
N THR A 304 -10.37 -26.30 4.11
CA THR A 304 -10.56 -27.71 4.43
C THR A 304 -11.10 -27.75 5.85
N THR A 305 -12.38 -27.41 5.99
CA THR A 305 -13.14 -27.83 7.16
C THR A 305 -13.48 -29.30 6.92
N GLU A 306 -12.47 -30.18 7.10
CA GLU A 306 -12.72 -31.61 7.30
C GLU A 306 -13.49 -31.73 8.61
N THR A 307 -14.82 -31.73 8.48
CA THR A 307 -15.69 -32.19 9.56
C THR A 307 -15.69 -33.70 9.46
N ASP A 308 -14.72 -34.35 10.10
CA ASP A 308 -14.72 -35.79 10.33
C ASP A 308 -15.92 -36.14 11.24
N THR A 309 -17.08 -36.32 10.61
CA THR A 309 -18.22 -37.02 11.20
C THR A 309 -18.08 -38.49 10.79
N PRO A 310 -17.97 -39.44 11.73
CA PRO A 310 -17.96 -40.84 11.39
C PRO A 310 -19.37 -41.27 11.00
N GLU A 311 -19.66 -41.34 9.69
CA GLU A 311 -20.86 -42.01 9.20
C GLU A 311 -20.67 -43.52 9.24
N ASN A 312 -21.43 -44.12 10.13
CA ASN A 312 -21.76 -45.52 10.15
C ASN A 312 -22.93 -45.74 9.18
N GLU A 313 -22.91 -46.93 8.56
CA GLU A 313 -24.07 -47.66 8.02
C GLU A 313 -24.53 -47.44 6.55
N VAL A 314 -24.24 -48.52 5.78
CA VAL A 314 -25.17 -49.33 4.96
C VAL A 314 -25.03 -49.18 3.43
N GLU A 315 -24.39 -50.20 2.85
CA GLU A 315 -24.49 -50.60 1.45
C GLU A 315 -25.94 -50.97 1.08
N PRO A 316 -26.33 -50.76 -0.18
CA PRO A 316 -26.46 -51.95 -1.01
C PRO A 316 -25.89 -51.82 -2.42
N ASP A 317 -25.32 -52.97 -2.81
CA ASP A 317 -25.06 -53.55 -4.12
C ASP A 317 -26.01 -53.19 -5.29
N GLU A 318 -25.43 -53.38 -6.49
CA GLU A 318 -26.06 -53.72 -7.79
C GLU A 318 -26.65 -52.52 -8.60
N GLU A 319 -26.42 -52.30 -9.91
CA GLU A 319 -25.93 -53.10 -11.03
C GLU A 319 -25.21 -52.23 -12.10
N ASP A 320 -24.44 -52.93 -12.93
CA ASP A 320 -23.72 -52.51 -14.14
C ASP A 320 -24.58 -51.80 -15.20
N GLU A 321 -24.03 -50.82 -15.92
CA GLU A 321 -24.15 -50.74 -17.38
C GLU A 321 -22.87 -50.12 -18.01
N GLU A 322 -22.19 -50.95 -18.80
CA GLU A 322 -21.13 -50.58 -19.73
C GLU A 322 -21.69 -49.75 -20.90
N GLU A 323 -20.96 -48.74 -21.38
CA GLU A 323 -20.73 -48.52 -22.82
C GLU A 323 -19.61 -47.48 -23.06
N GLU A 324 -18.48 -47.95 -23.58
CA GLU A 324 -17.42 -47.22 -24.27
C GLU A 324 -17.70 -47.21 -25.80
N PRO A 325 -16.87 -46.61 -26.69
CA PRO A 325 -16.15 -45.34 -26.69
C PRO A 325 -16.30 -44.62 -28.08
N LEU A 326 -15.33 -43.76 -28.44
CA LEU A 326 -15.01 -43.13 -29.77
C LEU A 326 -15.37 -41.62 -29.80
N ALA A 327 -14.55 -40.69 -30.32
CA ALA A 327 -13.51 -40.83 -31.34
C ALA A 327 -12.43 -39.73 -31.25
N ASN A 328 -11.28 -40.09 -31.81
CA ASN A 328 -10.10 -39.29 -32.14
C ASN A 328 -10.36 -38.09 -33.06
N GLY A 329 -9.46 -37.10 -32.97
CA GLY A 329 -9.18 -36.09 -34.01
C GLY A 329 -8.20 -35.03 -33.48
N ALA A 330 -6.92 -35.32 -33.32
CA ALA A 330 -5.86 -35.23 -34.33
C ALA A 330 -5.62 -33.84 -34.96
N SER A 331 -4.41 -33.34 -34.67
CA SER A 331 -3.45 -32.65 -35.57
C SER A 331 -3.70 -31.19 -36.02
N ALA A 332 -2.88 -30.31 -35.42
CA ALA A 332 -1.79 -29.54 -36.06
C ALA A 332 -1.97 -28.97 -37.48
N ALA A 333 -1.72 -27.66 -37.63
CA ALA A 333 -0.82 -27.15 -38.67
C ALA A 333 -0.48 -25.66 -38.48
N TRP A 334 0.81 -25.39 -38.67
CA TRP A 334 1.46 -24.09 -38.84
C TRP A 334 1.08 -23.39 -40.16
N LEU A 335 1.09 -22.05 -40.17
CA LEU A 335 1.47 -21.16 -41.29
C LEU A 335 1.58 -19.72 -40.76
N LYS A 336 2.79 -19.18 -40.50
CA LYS A 336 3.71 -18.45 -41.38
C LYS A 336 3.18 -17.14 -41.99
N MET A 337 3.99 -16.09 -41.74
CA MET A 337 4.36 -14.96 -42.61
C MET A 337 3.43 -13.74 -42.73
N GLY A 338 3.98 -12.60 -42.32
CA GLY A 338 4.31 -11.54 -43.27
C GLY A 338 3.60 -10.21 -43.03
N GLY A 339 4.39 -9.13 -42.93
CA GLY A 339 3.84 -7.77 -43.03
C GLY A 339 4.76 -6.67 -42.54
N ASP A 340 5.90 -6.46 -43.20
CA ASP A 340 6.55 -5.15 -43.22
C ASP A 340 5.55 -4.09 -43.69
N PHE A 341 5.44 -2.97 -42.97
CA PHE A 341 4.92 -1.72 -43.53
C PHE A 341 5.73 -0.53 -43.00
N ALA A 342 6.70 -0.14 -43.82
CA ALA A 342 7.28 1.20 -43.82
C ALA A 342 6.25 2.19 -44.43
N GLY A 343 6.12 3.37 -43.85
CA GLY A 343 5.22 4.40 -44.37
C GLY A 343 5.32 5.72 -43.62
N SER A 344 6.39 6.47 -43.89
CA SER A 344 6.55 7.86 -43.50
C SER A 344 5.44 8.75 -44.06
N VAL A 345 4.82 9.61 -43.24
CA VAL A 345 4.25 10.88 -43.72
C VAL A 345 4.52 11.98 -42.69
N LEU A 346 5.41 12.87 -43.09
CA LEU A 346 5.72 14.17 -42.53
C LEU A 346 4.56 15.13 -42.87
N PHE A 347 3.90 15.72 -41.88
CA PHE A 347 3.09 16.93 -42.07
C PHE A 347 3.60 18.04 -41.15
N VAL A 348 4.35 18.96 -41.76
CA VAL A 348 4.65 20.28 -41.24
C VAL A 348 3.51 21.19 -41.66
N LEU A 349 2.79 21.78 -40.70
CA LEU A 349 1.95 22.95 -40.96
C LEU A 349 2.31 24.08 -39.99
N PHE A 350 3.00 25.05 -40.57
CA PHE A 350 3.20 26.40 -40.05
C PHE A 350 1.92 27.21 -40.19
N SER A 351 1.47 27.83 -39.10
CA SER A 351 0.67 29.06 -39.06
C SER A 351 0.67 29.49 -37.58
N GLY A 352 1.28 30.58 -37.13
CA GLY A 352 1.44 31.87 -37.77
C GLY A 352 0.19 32.71 -37.56
N TYR A 353 -0.04 33.20 -36.33
CA TYR A 353 -0.92 34.35 -36.08
C TYR A 353 -0.35 35.25 -34.96
N TYR A 354 -0.68 36.53 -35.11
CA TYR A 354 0.05 37.72 -34.73
C TYR A 354 -0.79 38.50 -33.70
N PHE A 355 -0.12 39.05 -32.67
CA PHE A 355 -0.44 40.24 -31.85
C PHE A 355 -1.74 40.36 -31.03
N GLY A 356 -1.55 40.75 -29.76
CA GLY A 356 -2.32 41.83 -29.13
C GLY A 356 -2.58 41.68 -27.62
N TRP A 357 -1.66 42.13 -26.77
CA TRP A 357 -1.74 43.26 -25.81
C TRP A 357 -0.58 43.19 -24.82
#